data_AF-A0A0S7ZNF5-F1
#
_entry.id   AF-A0A0S7ZNF5-F1
#
_cell.length_a   1.000
_cell.length_b   1.000
_cell.length_c   1.000
_cell.angle_alpha   90.00
_cell.angle_beta   90.00
_cell.angle_gamma   90.00
#
_symmetry.space_group_name_H-M   'P 1'
#
loop_
_entity.id
_entity.type
_entity.pdbx_description
1 polymer ?
#
loop_
_entity_poly.entity_id
_entity_poly.type
_entity_poly.pdbx_seq_one_letter_code
_entity_poly.pdbx_strand_id
1 'polypeptide(L)'
;MSTMNQAIDTTRYARCIEVSKRIRWDIDHDVFRGRQFDFSKKFLPDGLSKIDQFDFLNAEEKKLLSQIQGRSYANIFGLVERFICAKIMEVSQDHWLGDQVALEALVRFSDEELKHQELFRRIEQMIGEHMPEGYHFAPDPNEVAKVVLGKSTWAVLALTCHIELFTQAHYKQSIEPDDDLSELYKDLFLFHWREESQHAIMDELEWVREDSSLNSEQRDQAVNDLIDLVAAVDVILQVQSAADSDYFVKVCGSTFSDDQVQRIRDGVLKAYRWQYIISGVQEPRFVNALGSLINEQQGQRIHEALAPIMQ
;
A
#
# COMPACT_ATOMS: atom_id res chain seq x y z
N MET A 1 12.94 -13.66 27.16
CA MET A 1 11.48 -13.50 27.02
C MET A 1 10.79 -14.71 27.62
N SER A 2 9.71 -14.51 28.39
CA SER A 2 8.99 -15.58 29.10
C SER A 2 8.31 -16.54 28.12
N THR A 3 8.27 -17.83 28.44
CA THR A 3 7.55 -18.88 27.69
C THR A 3 6.07 -18.55 27.47
N MET A 4 5.49 -17.69 28.32
CA MET A 4 4.11 -17.24 28.22
C MET A 4 3.89 -16.25 27.06
N ASN A 5 4.85 -15.35 26.79
CA ASN A 5 4.74 -14.43 25.65
C ASN A 5 4.86 -15.20 24.33
N GLN A 6 5.80 -16.14 24.25
CA GLN A 6 5.96 -17.00 23.09
C GLN A 6 4.68 -17.80 22.79
N ALA A 7 4.02 -18.36 23.81
CA ALA A 7 2.76 -19.09 23.63
C ALA A 7 1.59 -18.19 23.16
N ILE A 8 1.55 -16.93 23.59
CA ILE A 8 0.54 -15.95 23.14
C ILE A 8 0.78 -15.61 21.66
N ASP A 9 2.04 -15.37 21.27
CA ASP A 9 2.39 -15.04 19.89
C ASP A 9 2.10 -16.21 18.93
N THR A 10 2.47 -17.44 19.28
CA THR A 10 2.12 -18.66 18.52
C THR A 10 0.60 -18.78 18.30
N THR A 11 -0.21 -18.42 19.30
CA THR A 11 -1.68 -18.45 19.17
C THR A 11 -2.19 -17.42 18.16
N ARG A 12 -1.55 -16.24 18.08
CA ARG A 12 -1.90 -15.21 17.09
C ARG A 12 -1.54 -15.65 15.67
N TYR A 13 -0.36 -16.26 15.45
CA TYR A 13 -0.02 -16.85 14.15
C TYR A 13 -1.00 -17.97 13.75
N ALA A 14 -1.38 -18.85 14.69
CA ALA A 14 -2.37 -19.89 14.43
C ALA A 14 -3.72 -19.30 13.97
N ARG A 15 -4.12 -18.16 14.55
CA ARG A 15 -5.34 -17.46 14.13
C ARG A 15 -5.21 -16.89 12.72
N CYS A 16 -4.06 -16.32 12.35
CA CYS A 16 -3.81 -15.87 10.97
C CYS A 16 -3.91 -17.03 9.97
N ILE A 17 -3.38 -18.20 10.31
CA ILE A 17 -3.51 -19.41 9.48
C ILE A 17 -4.96 -19.83 9.31
N GLU A 18 -5.75 -19.84 10.39
CA GLU A 18 -7.18 -20.19 10.32
C GLU A 18 -7.94 -19.23 9.39
N VAL A 19 -7.67 -17.94 9.51
CA VAL A 19 -8.29 -16.90 8.68
C VAL A 19 -7.87 -17.07 7.22
N SER A 20 -6.57 -17.13 6.91
CA SER A 20 -6.01 -17.37 5.57
C SER A 20 -6.67 -18.59 4.90
N LYS A 21 -6.77 -19.72 5.61
CA LYS A 21 -7.43 -20.93 5.09
C LYS A 21 -8.91 -20.72 4.76
N ARG A 22 -9.62 -19.92 5.55
CA ARG A 22 -11.06 -19.67 5.40
C ARG A 22 -11.37 -18.69 4.27
N ILE A 23 -10.52 -17.68 4.07
CA ILE A 23 -10.75 -16.61 3.09
C ILE A 23 -10.10 -16.85 1.74
N ARG A 24 -9.31 -17.92 1.61
CA ARG A 24 -8.60 -18.29 0.37
C ARG A 24 -9.49 -18.16 -0.86
N TRP A 25 -8.97 -17.48 -1.87
CA TRP A 25 -9.65 -17.20 -3.13
C TRP A 25 -8.69 -17.34 -4.32
N ASP A 26 -9.27 -17.46 -5.51
CA ASP A 26 -8.58 -17.60 -6.79
C ASP A 26 -8.85 -16.40 -7.73
N ILE A 27 -7.80 -15.94 -8.43
CA ILE A 27 -7.86 -14.75 -9.30
C ILE A 27 -8.90 -14.92 -10.41
N ASP A 28 -8.98 -16.10 -11.04
CA ASP A 28 -9.84 -16.32 -12.19
C ASP A 28 -11.27 -16.68 -11.77
N HIS A 29 -11.41 -17.56 -10.78
CA HIS A 29 -12.69 -18.10 -10.36
C HIS A 29 -13.49 -17.17 -9.43
N ASP A 30 -12.82 -16.39 -8.58
CA ASP A 30 -13.50 -15.53 -7.60
C ASP A 30 -13.46 -14.05 -8.01
N VAL A 31 -12.32 -13.56 -8.51
CA VAL A 31 -12.14 -12.15 -8.84
C VAL A 31 -12.56 -11.83 -10.27
N PHE A 32 -11.82 -12.26 -11.30
CA PHE A 32 -12.09 -11.83 -12.66
C PHE A 32 -13.38 -12.43 -13.21
N ARG A 33 -13.58 -13.75 -13.11
CA ARG A 33 -14.80 -14.43 -13.57
C ARG A 33 -15.16 -14.12 -15.03
N GLY A 34 -14.15 -13.87 -15.86
CA GLY A 34 -14.32 -13.45 -17.26
C GLY A 34 -14.88 -12.04 -17.47
N ARG A 35 -14.99 -11.23 -16.41
CA ARG A 35 -15.45 -9.83 -16.47
C ARG A 35 -14.37 -8.92 -17.07
N GLN A 36 -14.82 -7.77 -17.54
CA GLN A 36 -13.99 -6.66 -18.02
C GLN A 36 -14.23 -5.43 -17.15
N PHE A 37 -13.30 -4.48 -17.14
CA PHE A 37 -13.50 -3.20 -16.47
C PHE A 37 -14.56 -2.36 -17.19
N ASP A 38 -15.45 -1.74 -16.41
CA ASP A 38 -16.47 -0.83 -16.92
C ASP A 38 -15.93 0.61 -16.92
N PHE A 39 -15.48 1.08 -18.09
CA PHE A 39 -14.96 2.43 -18.29
C PHE A 39 -16.03 3.53 -18.27
N SER A 40 -17.32 3.18 -18.14
CA SER A 40 -18.36 4.16 -17.84
C SER A 40 -18.38 4.56 -16.36
N LYS A 41 -17.65 3.84 -15.50
CA LYS A 41 -17.57 4.04 -14.05
C LYS A 41 -16.21 4.57 -13.59
N LYS A 42 -16.16 5.06 -12.35
CA LYS A 42 -14.90 5.40 -11.66
C LYS A 42 -14.11 4.13 -11.32
N PHE A 43 -12.78 4.26 -11.22
CA PHE A 43 -11.95 3.20 -10.65
C PHE A 43 -11.55 3.55 -9.22
N LEU A 44 -10.90 4.69 -9.00
CA LEU A 44 -10.54 5.13 -7.65
C LEU A 44 -11.64 6.01 -7.02
N PRO A 45 -12.10 5.72 -5.78
CA PRO A 45 -13.17 6.48 -5.13
C PRO A 45 -12.73 7.87 -4.70
N ASP A 46 -13.69 8.77 -4.50
CA ASP A 46 -13.46 10.20 -4.27
C ASP A 46 -12.68 10.48 -2.97
N GLY A 47 -12.88 9.62 -1.97
CA GLY A 47 -12.13 9.65 -0.72
C GLY A 47 -10.61 9.46 -0.89
N LEU A 48 -10.19 8.75 -1.93
CA LEU A 48 -8.78 8.48 -2.25
C LEU A 48 -8.27 9.35 -3.39
N SER A 49 -9.06 9.52 -4.44
CA SER A 49 -8.71 10.28 -5.65
C SER A 49 -8.70 11.79 -5.40
N LYS A 50 -9.44 12.26 -4.38
CA LYS A 50 -9.66 13.67 -4.04
C LYS A 50 -10.21 14.51 -5.20
N ILE A 51 -10.86 13.86 -6.18
CA ILE A 51 -11.32 14.51 -7.42
C ILE A 51 -12.36 15.61 -7.20
N ASP A 52 -13.04 15.62 -6.06
CA ASP A 52 -13.99 16.68 -5.70
C ASP A 52 -13.35 18.05 -5.50
N GLN A 53 -12.03 18.10 -5.30
CA GLN A 53 -11.28 19.36 -5.16
C GLN A 53 -11.11 20.11 -6.50
N PHE A 54 -11.39 19.46 -7.63
CA PHE A 54 -11.33 20.07 -8.96
C PHE A 54 -12.70 20.60 -9.38
N ASP A 55 -12.98 21.86 -9.03
CA ASP A 55 -14.24 22.56 -9.35
C ASP A 55 -14.41 22.91 -10.84
N PHE A 56 -13.32 22.91 -11.59
CA PHE A 56 -13.30 23.20 -13.04
C PHE A 56 -13.37 21.95 -13.93
N LEU A 57 -13.23 20.75 -13.36
CA LEU A 57 -13.38 19.50 -14.12
C LEU A 57 -14.86 19.10 -14.18
N ASN A 58 -15.33 18.74 -15.37
CA ASN A 58 -16.64 18.16 -15.55
C ASN A 58 -16.66 16.67 -15.14
N ALA A 59 -17.85 16.05 -15.15
CA ALA A 59 -18.02 14.68 -14.66
C ALA A 59 -17.20 13.63 -15.45
N GLU A 60 -17.08 13.77 -16.76
CA GLU A 60 -16.31 12.83 -17.60
C GLU A 60 -14.81 12.97 -17.35
N GLU A 61 -14.33 14.20 -17.16
CA GLU A 61 -12.94 14.50 -16.84
C GLU A 61 -12.55 13.98 -15.45
N LYS A 62 -13.43 14.16 -14.46
CA LYS A 62 -13.26 13.58 -13.11
C LYS A 62 -13.22 12.06 -13.13
N LYS A 63 -14.11 11.43 -13.91
CA LYS A 63 -14.11 9.96 -14.10
C LYS A 63 -12.80 9.49 -14.72
N LEU A 64 -12.33 10.15 -15.79
CA LEU A 64 -11.07 9.81 -16.43
C LEU A 64 -9.88 9.94 -15.46
N LEU A 65 -9.82 11.02 -14.67
CA LEU A 65 -8.77 11.20 -13.68
C LEU A 65 -8.83 10.10 -12.59
N SER A 66 -10.02 9.73 -12.12
CA SER A 66 -10.22 8.59 -11.22
C SER A 66 -9.75 7.26 -11.82
N GLN A 67 -9.93 7.05 -13.13
CA GLN A 67 -9.45 5.86 -13.83
C GLN A 67 -7.92 5.83 -13.93
N ILE A 68 -7.29 6.96 -14.26
CA ILE A 68 -5.83 7.10 -14.30
C ILE A 68 -5.23 6.84 -12.91
N GLN A 69 -5.77 7.49 -11.88
CA GLN A 69 -5.31 7.28 -10.52
C GLN A 69 -5.56 5.85 -10.04
N GLY A 70 -6.68 5.22 -10.43
CA GLY A 70 -6.97 3.82 -10.10
C GLY A 70 -6.00 2.84 -10.76
N ARG A 71 -5.58 3.12 -12.00
CA ARG A 71 -4.53 2.36 -12.68
C ARG A 71 -3.19 2.47 -11.94
N SER A 72 -2.77 3.68 -11.60
CA SER A 72 -1.55 3.90 -10.82
C SER A 72 -1.64 3.32 -9.42
N TYR A 73 -2.82 3.32 -8.80
CA TYR A 73 -3.06 2.69 -7.51
C TYR A 73 -2.79 1.19 -7.56
N ALA A 74 -3.35 0.48 -8.55
CA ALA A 74 -3.02 -0.92 -8.80
C ALA A 74 -1.51 -1.15 -9.06
N ASN A 75 -0.86 -0.30 -9.86
CA ASN A 75 0.57 -0.44 -10.16
C ASN A 75 1.47 -0.21 -8.94
N ILE A 76 1.15 0.74 -8.07
CA ILE A 76 1.91 0.99 -6.83
C ILE A 76 1.77 -0.22 -5.89
N PHE A 77 0.58 -0.82 -5.75
CA PHE A 77 0.48 -2.07 -4.98
C PHE A 77 1.31 -3.19 -5.57
N GLY A 78 1.21 -3.43 -6.88
CA GLY A 78 2.06 -4.43 -7.55
C GLY A 78 3.56 -4.21 -7.35
N LEU A 79 3.98 -2.96 -7.11
CA LEU A 79 5.35 -2.60 -6.74
C LEU A 79 5.67 -2.92 -5.27
N VAL A 80 4.79 -2.57 -4.31
CA VAL A 80 5.09 -2.76 -2.88
C VAL A 80 5.06 -4.24 -2.48
N GLU A 81 4.13 -5.03 -3.02
CA GLU A 81 4.03 -6.48 -2.74
C GLU A 81 5.35 -7.21 -3.01
N ARG A 82 6.17 -6.67 -3.92
CA ARG A 82 7.46 -7.27 -4.27
C ARG A 82 8.46 -7.22 -3.12
N PHE A 83 8.62 -6.08 -2.47
CA PHE A 83 9.56 -6.00 -1.34
C PHE A 83 8.94 -6.55 -0.05
N ILE A 84 7.61 -6.50 0.10
CA ILE A 84 6.89 -7.10 1.23
C ILE A 84 7.12 -8.61 1.20
N CYS A 85 6.78 -9.28 0.10
CA CYS A 85 7.02 -10.71 -0.07
C CYS A 85 8.48 -11.10 0.23
N ALA A 86 9.44 -10.36 -0.33
CA ALA A 86 10.86 -10.64 -0.12
C ALA A 86 11.26 -10.50 1.35
N LYS A 87 10.78 -9.47 2.06
CA LYS A 87 11.08 -9.27 3.48
C LYS A 87 10.42 -10.34 4.35
N ILE A 88 9.17 -10.72 4.07
CA ILE A 88 8.47 -11.78 4.81
C ILE A 88 9.21 -13.13 4.66
N MET A 89 9.66 -13.46 3.45
CA MET A 89 10.48 -14.64 3.22
C MET A 89 11.81 -14.58 3.98
N GLU A 90 12.47 -13.42 4.04
CA GLU A 90 13.71 -13.22 4.80
C GLU A 90 13.50 -13.45 6.30
N VAL A 91 12.52 -12.79 6.92
CA VAL A 91 12.27 -12.91 8.38
C VAL A 91 11.76 -14.30 8.77
N SER A 92 11.17 -15.05 7.83
CA SER A 92 10.78 -16.44 8.07
C SER A 92 11.96 -17.34 8.46
N GLN A 93 13.19 -16.96 8.10
CA GLN A 93 14.41 -17.70 8.41
C GLN A 93 14.56 -17.98 9.91
N ASP A 94 14.15 -17.05 10.75
CA ASP A 94 14.25 -17.18 12.21
C ASP A 94 13.32 -18.26 12.78
N HIS A 95 12.32 -18.68 12.00
CA HIS A 95 11.33 -19.68 12.39
C HIS A 95 11.55 -21.05 11.76
N TRP A 96 12.49 -21.20 10.82
CA TRP A 96 12.68 -22.43 10.02
C TRP A 96 12.78 -23.71 10.85
N LEU A 97 13.56 -23.68 11.94
CA LEU A 97 13.71 -24.79 12.90
C LEU A 97 13.11 -24.45 14.27
N GLY A 98 12.37 -23.35 14.35
CA GLY A 98 11.76 -22.80 15.57
C GLY A 98 10.25 -23.01 15.58
N ASP A 99 9.50 -21.92 15.78
CA ASP A 99 8.04 -21.95 15.80
C ASP A 99 7.47 -22.29 14.42
N GLN A 100 7.07 -23.55 14.25
CA GLN A 100 6.51 -24.04 12.98
C GLN A 100 5.14 -23.43 12.65
N VAL A 101 4.42 -22.90 13.64
CA VAL A 101 3.15 -22.20 13.42
C VAL A 101 3.44 -20.82 12.82
N ALA A 102 4.42 -20.09 13.37
CA ALA A 102 4.86 -18.83 12.77
C ALA A 102 5.38 -19.03 11.34
N LEU A 103 6.18 -20.09 11.11
CA LEU A 103 6.66 -20.43 9.78
C LEU A 103 5.52 -20.71 8.79
N GLU A 104 4.53 -21.53 9.15
CA GLU A 104 3.37 -21.78 8.27
C GLU A 104 2.62 -20.47 7.95
N ALA A 105 2.46 -19.58 8.95
CA ALA A 105 1.79 -18.31 8.76
C ALA A 105 2.52 -17.40 7.77
N LEU A 106 3.84 -17.25 7.90
CA LEU A 106 4.65 -16.40 7.01
C LEU A 106 4.80 -16.98 5.59
N VAL A 107 4.81 -18.30 5.45
CA VAL A 107 4.77 -18.95 4.13
C VAL A 107 3.44 -18.67 3.43
N ARG A 108 2.32 -18.67 4.16
CA ARG A 108 1.01 -18.32 3.62
C ARG A 108 0.92 -16.87 3.21
N PHE A 109 1.39 -15.97 4.07
CA PHE A 109 1.54 -14.56 3.75
C PHE A 109 2.31 -14.39 2.43
N SER A 110 3.47 -15.04 2.29
CA SER A 110 4.27 -14.97 1.06
C SER A 110 3.53 -15.52 -0.19
N ASP A 111 2.74 -16.59 -0.06
CA ASP A 111 1.89 -17.12 -1.15
C ASP A 111 0.82 -16.12 -1.57
N GLU A 112 0.19 -15.46 -0.59
CA GLU A 112 -0.85 -14.43 -0.78
C GLU A 112 -0.25 -13.20 -1.48
N GLU A 113 0.94 -12.73 -1.08
CA GLU A 113 1.65 -11.61 -1.74
C GLU A 113 2.03 -11.90 -3.20
N LEU A 114 2.47 -13.14 -3.50
CA LEU A 114 2.78 -13.52 -4.88
C LEU A 114 1.52 -13.53 -5.76
N LYS A 115 0.40 -13.95 -5.18
CA LYS A 115 -0.90 -13.89 -5.85
C LYS A 115 -1.34 -12.43 -6.06
N HIS A 116 -1.11 -11.54 -5.10
CA HIS A 116 -1.37 -10.10 -5.27
C HIS A 116 -0.52 -9.48 -6.38
N GLN A 117 0.77 -9.82 -6.47
CA GLN A 117 1.62 -9.40 -7.60
C GLN A 117 1.08 -9.85 -8.96
N GLU A 118 0.60 -11.10 -9.06
CA GLU A 118 -0.04 -11.59 -10.28
C GLU A 118 -1.32 -10.80 -10.59
N LEU A 119 -2.17 -10.59 -9.59
CA LEU A 119 -3.41 -9.85 -9.70
C LEU A 119 -3.15 -8.44 -10.27
N PHE A 120 -2.26 -7.66 -9.65
CA PHE A 120 -1.96 -6.28 -10.08
C PHE A 120 -1.34 -6.21 -11.48
N ARG A 121 -0.48 -7.16 -11.85
CA ARG A 121 0.05 -7.26 -13.23
C ARG A 121 -1.06 -7.48 -14.27
N ARG A 122 -2.06 -8.29 -13.94
CA ARG A 122 -3.19 -8.57 -14.85
C ARG A 122 -4.14 -7.37 -14.95
N ILE A 123 -4.38 -6.66 -13.84
CA ILE A 123 -5.15 -5.41 -13.86
C ILE A 123 -4.53 -4.39 -14.81
N GLU A 124 -3.22 -4.18 -14.70
CA GLU A 124 -2.52 -3.20 -15.53
C GLU A 124 -2.70 -3.49 -17.02
N GLN A 125 -2.58 -4.76 -17.42
CA GLN A 125 -2.84 -5.17 -18.79
C GLN A 125 -4.30 -4.88 -19.19
N MET A 126 -5.28 -5.32 -18.38
CA MET A 126 -6.71 -5.17 -18.69
C MET A 126 -7.14 -3.71 -18.80
N ILE A 127 -6.66 -2.85 -17.90
CA ILE A 127 -6.94 -1.41 -17.94
C ILE A 127 -6.21 -0.78 -19.13
N GLY A 128 -4.92 -1.10 -19.30
CA GLY A 128 -4.06 -0.52 -20.33
C GLY A 128 -4.54 -0.78 -21.76
N GLU A 129 -5.14 -1.94 -22.04
CA GLU A 129 -5.69 -2.31 -23.36
C GLU A 129 -6.81 -1.36 -23.84
N HIS A 130 -7.46 -0.64 -22.93
CA HIS A 130 -8.63 0.20 -23.23
C HIS A 130 -8.38 1.69 -22.99
N MET A 131 -7.23 2.07 -22.44
CA MET A 131 -6.85 3.48 -22.24
C MET A 131 -5.99 3.99 -23.40
N PRO A 132 -6.05 5.30 -23.73
CA PRO A 132 -5.20 5.87 -24.78
C PRO A 132 -3.70 5.66 -24.54
N GLU A 133 -2.90 5.59 -25.61
CA GLU A 133 -1.46 5.43 -25.47
C GLU A 133 -0.79 6.61 -24.72
N GLY A 134 0.30 6.31 -24.00
CA GLY A 134 1.15 7.31 -23.36
C GLY A 134 1.13 7.30 -21.83
N TYR A 135 0.36 6.42 -21.19
CA TYR A 135 0.51 6.15 -19.77
C TYR A 135 1.91 5.58 -19.50
N HIS A 136 2.52 6.01 -18.39
CA HIS A 136 3.82 5.53 -17.97
C HIS A 136 3.85 5.37 -16.45
N PHE A 137 4.06 4.14 -16.00
CA PHE A 137 4.44 3.87 -14.62
C PHE A 137 5.96 4.04 -14.49
N ALA A 138 6.38 5.10 -13.80
CA ALA A 138 7.75 5.56 -13.75
C ALA A 138 8.72 4.71 -12.89
N PRO A 139 8.33 4.20 -11.70
CA PRO A 139 9.27 3.49 -10.85
C PRO A 139 9.53 2.06 -11.35
N ASP A 140 10.79 1.62 -11.32
CA ASP A 140 11.14 0.22 -11.54
C ASP A 140 10.94 -0.58 -10.23
N PRO A 141 10.08 -1.62 -10.22
CA PRO A 141 9.79 -2.36 -8.99
C PRO A 141 11.01 -3.03 -8.35
N ASN A 142 12.00 -3.47 -9.14
CA ASN A 142 13.18 -4.14 -8.60
C ASN A 142 14.19 -3.15 -8.03
N GLU A 143 14.37 -1.99 -8.65
CA GLU A 143 15.22 -0.93 -8.10
C GLU A 143 14.63 -0.39 -6.80
N VAL A 144 13.31 -0.18 -6.74
CA VAL A 144 12.65 0.20 -5.48
C VAL A 144 12.81 -0.88 -4.42
N ALA A 145 12.58 -2.15 -4.76
CA ALA A 145 12.76 -3.25 -3.81
C ALA A 145 14.19 -3.33 -3.27
N LYS A 146 15.22 -3.12 -4.11
CA LYS A 146 16.62 -3.09 -3.65
C LYS A 146 16.90 -1.96 -2.66
N VAL A 147 16.34 -0.77 -2.89
CA VAL A 147 16.49 0.37 -1.98
C VAL A 147 15.81 0.08 -0.65
N VAL A 148 14.57 -0.42 -0.68
CA VAL A 148 13.79 -0.72 0.52
C VAL A 148 14.47 -1.82 1.33
N LEU A 149 14.81 -2.96 0.71
CA LEU A 149 15.43 -4.10 1.37
C LEU A 149 16.88 -3.83 1.81
N GLY A 150 17.50 -2.73 1.36
CA GLY A 150 18.80 -2.26 1.83
C GLY A 150 18.74 -1.53 3.19
N LYS A 151 17.56 -1.25 3.72
CA LYS A 151 17.34 -0.65 5.04
C LYS A 151 17.20 -1.71 6.12
N SER A 152 17.30 -1.31 7.38
CA SER A 152 17.11 -2.22 8.52
C SER A 152 15.76 -2.96 8.46
N THR A 153 15.76 -4.23 8.86
CA THR A 153 14.55 -5.07 8.92
C THR A 153 13.43 -4.41 9.71
N TRP A 154 13.75 -3.78 10.84
CA TRP A 154 12.79 -3.01 11.63
C TRP A 154 12.10 -1.90 10.82
N ALA A 155 12.84 -1.13 10.01
CA ALA A 155 12.27 -0.05 9.20
C ALA A 155 11.40 -0.59 8.06
N VAL A 156 11.81 -1.69 7.43
CA VAL A 156 11.02 -2.33 6.37
C VAL A 156 9.73 -2.93 6.92
N LEU A 157 9.78 -3.58 8.09
CA LEU A 157 8.57 -4.10 8.77
C LEU A 157 7.65 -2.97 9.22
N ALA A 158 8.21 -1.84 9.69
CA ALA A 158 7.42 -0.65 10.00
C ALA A 158 6.69 -0.10 8.77
N LEU A 159 7.38 0.02 7.63
CA LEU A 159 6.77 0.45 6.37
C LEU A 159 5.71 -0.54 5.88
N THR A 160 5.99 -1.85 5.98
CA THR A 160 5.04 -2.90 5.59
C THR A 160 3.78 -2.83 6.44
N CYS A 161 3.91 -2.77 7.77
CA CYS A 161 2.78 -2.62 8.70
C CYS A 161 1.97 -1.33 8.42
N HIS A 162 2.64 -0.23 8.08
CA HIS A 162 1.98 1.01 7.65
C HIS A 162 1.13 0.79 6.39
N ILE A 163 1.68 0.10 5.39
CA ILE A 163 0.99 -0.26 4.15
C ILE A 163 -0.24 -1.12 4.43
N GLU A 164 -0.07 -2.21 5.18
CA GLU A 164 -1.19 -3.10 5.47
C GLU A 164 -2.29 -2.45 6.28
N LEU A 165 -1.96 -1.49 7.14
CA LEU A 165 -2.97 -0.80 7.93
C LEU A 165 -3.74 0.22 7.09
N PHE A 166 -3.10 0.95 6.17
CA PHE A 166 -3.84 1.88 5.33
C PHE A 166 -4.69 1.16 4.26
N THR A 167 -4.31 -0.03 3.78
CA THR A 167 -5.16 -0.80 2.84
C THR A 167 -6.49 -1.14 3.49
N GLN A 168 -6.48 -1.49 4.78
CA GLN A 168 -7.69 -1.70 5.59
C GLN A 168 -8.55 -0.44 5.68
N ALA A 169 -7.95 0.70 5.98
CA ALA A 169 -8.65 1.98 6.07
C ALA A 169 -9.25 2.40 4.71
N HIS A 170 -8.49 2.28 3.62
CA HIS A 170 -8.94 2.62 2.27
C HIS A 170 -10.17 1.82 1.86
N TYR A 171 -10.16 0.51 2.10
CA TYR A 171 -11.29 -0.33 1.74
C TYR A 171 -12.54 0.09 2.52
N LYS A 172 -12.45 0.17 3.85
CA LYS A 172 -13.60 0.46 4.72
C LYS A 172 -14.15 1.87 4.59
N GLN A 173 -13.28 2.86 4.40
CA GLN A 173 -13.68 4.26 4.41
C GLN A 173 -13.98 4.81 3.02
N SER A 174 -13.51 4.18 1.95
CA SER A 174 -13.62 4.74 0.60
C SER A 174 -14.10 3.75 -0.46
N ILE A 175 -13.59 2.52 -0.52
CA ILE A 175 -13.94 1.58 -1.60
C ILE A 175 -15.27 0.88 -1.35
N GLU A 176 -15.48 0.30 -0.17
CA GLU A 176 -16.73 -0.37 0.21
C GLU A 176 -17.97 0.55 0.11
N PRO A 177 -17.95 1.81 0.60
CA PRO A 177 -19.14 2.66 0.57
C PRO A 177 -19.43 3.36 -0.77
N ASP A 178 -18.52 3.33 -1.76
CA ASP A 178 -18.73 4.01 -3.04
C ASP A 178 -19.49 3.08 -4.02
N ASP A 179 -20.74 3.41 -4.30
CA ASP A 179 -21.65 2.67 -5.20
C ASP A 179 -21.45 3.03 -6.69
N ASP A 180 -20.62 4.03 -6.99
CA ASP A 180 -20.33 4.50 -8.35
C ASP A 180 -19.01 3.95 -8.91
N LEU A 181 -18.33 3.08 -8.15
CA LEU A 181 -17.14 2.38 -8.62
C LEU A 181 -17.47 1.28 -9.63
N SER A 182 -16.51 0.98 -10.50
CA SER A 182 -16.54 -0.23 -11.31
C SER A 182 -16.61 -1.46 -10.39
N GLU A 183 -17.63 -2.29 -10.58
CA GLU A 183 -17.85 -3.51 -9.78
C GLU A 183 -16.62 -4.41 -9.72
N LEU A 184 -15.92 -4.58 -10.85
CA LEU A 184 -14.71 -5.40 -10.89
C LEU A 184 -13.58 -4.78 -10.05
N TYR A 185 -13.43 -3.45 -10.08
CA TYR A 185 -12.43 -2.75 -9.28
C TYR A 185 -12.75 -2.86 -7.78
N LYS A 186 -14.03 -2.72 -7.41
CA LYS A 186 -14.50 -2.87 -6.03
C LYS A 186 -14.26 -4.29 -5.50
N ASP A 187 -14.61 -5.31 -6.29
CA ASP A 187 -14.38 -6.72 -5.95
C ASP A 187 -12.89 -7.03 -5.81
N LEU A 188 -12.06 -6.51 -6.70
CA LEU A 188 -10.63 -6.73 -6.66
C LEU A 188 -10.02 -6.31 -5.32
N PHE A 189 -10.33 -5.08 -4.89
CA PHE A 189 -9.82 -4.57 -3.62
C PHE A 189 -10.55 -5.19 -2.41
N LEU A 190 -11.76 -5.73 -2.57
CA LEU A 190 -12.39 -6.56 -1.54
C LEU A 190 -11.59 -7.85 -1.29
N PHE A 191 -11.17 -8.54 -2.35
CA PHE A 191 -10.42 -9.79 -2.22
C PHE A 191 -9.00 -9.57 -1.71
N HIS A 192 -8.31 -8.54 -2.19
CA HIS A 192 -7.03 -8.06 -1.65
C HIS A 192 -7.16 -7.71 -0.15
N TRP A 193 -8.09 -6.81 0.19
CA TRP A 193 -8.34 -6.38 1.57
C TRP A 193 -8.62 -7.51 2.56
N ARG A 194 -9.32 -8.57 2.12
CA ARG A 194 -9.62 -9.73 2.96
C ARG A 194 -8.33 -10.35 3.49
N GLU A 195 -7.30 -10.45 2.64
CA GLU A 195 -6.01 -11.03 3.00
C GLU A 195 -5.10 -10.03 3.73
N GLU A 196 -5.13 -8.75 3.39
CA GLU A 196 -4.33 -7.76 4.12
C GLU A 196 -4.71 -7.64 5.62
N SER A 197 -5.91 -8.08 5.99
CA SER A 197 -6.35 -8.05 7.38
C SER A 197 -5.54 -8.93 8.33
N GLN A 198 -5.05 -10.10 7.86
CA GLN A 198 -4.16 -10.95 8.65
C GLN A 198 -2.67 -10.59 8.48
N HIS A 199 -2.29 -10.02 7.34
CA HIS A 199 -0.92 -9.55 7.08
C HIS A 199 -0.53 -8.50 8.12
N ALA A 200 -1.37 -7.49 8.33
CA ALA A 200 -1.16 -6.47 9.37
C ALA A 200 -0.93 -7.06 10.78
N ILE A 201 -1.55 -8.20 11.12
CA ILE A 201 -1.34 -8.87 12.41
C ILE A 201 0.06 -9.52 12.47
N MET A 202 0.47 -10.17 11.37
CA MET A 202 1.79 -10.81 11.28
C MET A 202 2.92 -9.77 11.22
N ASP A 203 2.71 -8.65 10.54
CA ASP A 203 3.70 -7.56 10.52
C ASP A 203 3.93 -6.98 11.92
N GLU A 204 2.87 -6.74 12.69
CA GLU A 204 3.01 -6.29 14.08
C GLU A 204 3.79 -7.30 14.93
N LEU A 205 3.53 -8.60 14.75
CA LEU A 205 4.24 -9.66 15.48
C LEU A 205 5.72 -9.68 15.12
N GLU A 206 6.05 -9.69 13.82
CA GLU A 206 7.43 -9.70 13.35
C GLU A 206 8.15 -8.40 13.71
N TRP A 207 7.47 -7.25 13.68
CA TRP A 207 8.05 -5.96 14.02
C TRP A 207 8.41 -5.87 15.51
N VAL A 208 7.50 -6.31 16.40
CA VAL A 208 7.78 -6.40 17.85
C VAL A 208 8.90 -7.39 18.14
N ARG A 209 8.92 -8.53 17.42
CA ARG A 209 9.98 -9.54 17.55
C ARG A 209 11.34 -8.96 17.16
N GLU A 210 11.41 -8.31 15.99
CA GLU A 210 12.61 -7.64 15.50
C GLU A 210 13.09 -6.56 16.48
N ASP A 211 12.19 -5.67 16.93
CA ASP A 211 12.52 -4.59 17.87
C ASP A 211 13.20 -5.10 19.15
N SER A 212 12.73 -6.25 19.64
CA SER A 212 13.24 -6.85 20.86
C SER A 212 14.67 -7.39 20.75
N SER A 213 15.16 -7.60 19.53
CA SER A 213 16.52 -8.00 19.24
C SER A 213 17.49 -6.81 19.18
N LEU A 214 16.97 -5.59 18.99
CA LEU A 214 17.76 -4.39 18.79
C LEU A 214 18.21 -3.77 20.11
N ASN A 215 19.46 -3.30 20.12
CA ASN A 215 19.91 -2.36 21.13
C ASN A 215 19.45 -0.91 20.80
N SER A 216 19.65 0.03 21.73
CA SER A 216 19.20 1.41 21.58
C SER A 216 19.79 2.15 20.37
N GLU A 217 21.05 1.89 20.01
CA GLU A 217 21.72 2.53 18.86
C GLU A 217 21.17 1.97 17.54
N GLN A 218 21.00 0.65 17.46
CA GLN A 218 20.39 -0.01 16.31
C GLN A 218 18.95 0.45 16.08
N ARG A 219 18.16 0.57 17.15
CA ARG A 219 16.79 1.09 17.08
C ARG A 219 16.78 2.55 16.63
N ASP A 220 17.70 3.38 17.12
CA ASP A 220 17.78 4.77 16.67
C ASP A 220 18.10 4.90 15.19
N GLN A 221 19.04 4.09 14.70
CA GLN A 221 19.33 4.02 13.27
C GLN A 221 18.14 3.49 12.46
N ALA A 222 17.41 2.49 12.97
CA ALA A 222 16.22 1.98 12.30
C ALA A 222 15.10 3.03 12.15
N VAL A 223 14.98 3.95 13.11
CA VAL A 223 14.07 5.10 12.98
C VAL A 223 14.53 6.06 11.88
N ASN A 224 15.84 6.31 11.73
CA ASN A 224 16.35 7.10 10.60
C ASN A 224 16.06 6.41 9.26
N ASP A 225 16.24 5.08 9.21
CA ASP A 225 15.94 4.29 8.02
C ASP A 225 14.46 4.38 7.65
N LEU A 226 13.54 4.33 8.63
CA LEU A 226 12.10 4.50 8.37
C LEU A 226 11.79 5.89 7.79
N ILE A 227 12.42 6.94 8.32
CA ILE A 227 12.28 8.31 7.78
C ILE A 227 12.78 8.38 6.33
N ASP A 228 13.94 7.79 6.04
CA ASP A 228 14.49 7.72 4.69
C ASP A 228 13.56 6.95 3.74
N LEU A 229 12.94 5.85 4.21
CA LEU A 229 11.97 5.08 3.43
C LEU A 229 10.74 5.92 3.08
N VAL A 230 10.14 6.62 4.04
CA VAL A 230 8.98 7.49 3.79
C VAL A 230 9.34 8.62 2.83
N ALA A 231 10.52 9.22 2.96
CA ALA A 231 11.01 10.22 2.03
C ALA A 231 11.20 9.66 0.61
N ALA A 232 11.73 8.43 0.49
CA ALA A 232 11.87 7.75 -0.81
C ALA A 232 10.51 7.44 -1.45
N VAL A 233 9.52 7.02 -0.65
CA VAL A 233 8.13 6.86 -1.12
C VAL A 233 7.61 8.19 -1.66
N ASP A 234 7.74 9.29 -0.92
CA ASP A 234 7.27 10.61 -1.39
C ASP A 234 7.91 11.03 -2.71
N VAL A 235 9.21 10.75 -2.93
CA VAL A 235 9.87 10.99 -4.22
C VAL A 235 9.23 10.20 -5.36
N ILE A 236 8.90 8.92 -5.14
CA ILE A 236 8.19 8.09 -6.12
C ILE A 236 6.81 8.70 -6.42
N LEU A 237 6.08 9.13 -5.39
CA LEU A 237 4.76 9.74 -5.56
C LEU A 237 4.82 11.04 -6.36
N GLN A 238 5.80 11.90 -6.11
CA GLN A 238 6.02 13.13 -6.89
C GLN A 238 6.22 12.85 -8.38
N VAL A 239 7.07 11.85 -8.71
CA VAL A 239 7.33 11.46 -10.09
C VAL A 239 6.07 10.88 -10.75
N GLN A 240 5.39 9.95 -10.09
CA GLN A 240 4.21 9.31 -10.67
C GLN A 240 3.03 10.28 -10.78
N SER A 241 2.80 11.15 -9.79
CA SER A 241 1.74 12.15 -9.87
C SER A 241 1.95 13.12 -11.01
N ALA A 242 3.20 13.49 -11.31
CA ALA A 242 3.51 14.35 -12.45
C ALA A 242 3.23 13.63 -13.78
N ALA A 243 3.66 12.37 -13.92
CA ALA A 243 3.42 11.56 -15.10
C ALA A 243 1.91 11.36 -15.37
N ASP A 244 1.13 11.07 -14.33
CA ASP A 244 -0.31 10.87 -14.43
C ASP A 244 -1.07 12.16 -14.76
N SER A 245 -0.62 13.29 -14.20
CA SER A 245 -1.20 14.61 -14.51
C SER A 245 -0.94 14.99 -15.96
N ASP A 246 0.28 14.79 -16.45
CA ASP A 246 0.66 15.08 -17.83
C ASP A 246 -0.08 14.16 -18.82
N TYR A 247 -0.21 12.88 -18.46
CA TYR A 247 -1.01 11.92 -19.21
C TYR A 247 -2.48 12.35 -19.27
N PHE A 248 -3.08 12.70 -18.13
CA PHE A 248 -4.45 13.20 -18.07
C PHE A 248 -4.67 14.41 -18.98
N VAL A 249 -3.84 15.45 -18.86
CA VAL A 249 -3.95 16.67 -19.69
C VAL A 249 -3.85 16.35 -21.18
N LYS A 250 -2.99 15.39 -21.56
CA LYS A 250 -2.83 14.96 -22.95
C LYS A 250 -4.06 14.23 -23.51
N VAL A 251 -4.72 13.40 -22.71
CA VAL A 251 -5.77 12.48 -23.21
C VAL A 251 -7.19 12.93 -22.88
N CYS A 252 -7.36 13.93 -22.01
CA CYS A 252 -8.66 14.45 -21.59
C CYS A 252 -9.46 15.09 -22.73
N GLY A 253 -8.82 15.55 -23.81
CA GLY A 253 -9.47 16.19 -24.95
C GLY A 253 -9.91 17.65 -24.72
N SER A 254 -9.85 18.12 -23.48
CA SER A 254 -10.10 19.51 -23.09
C SER A 254 -8.81 20.34 -23.05
N THR A 255 -8.94 21.66 -23.22
CA THR A 255 -7.85 22.61 -23.04
C THR A 255 -7.90 23.22 -21.64
N PHE A 256 -6.80 23.10 -20.90
CA PHE A 256 -6.64 23.70 -19.58
C PHE A 256 -5.72 24.92 -19.65
N SER A 257 -5.98 25.94 -18.83
CA SER A 257 -5.02 27.02 -18.60
C SER A 257 -3.81 26.51 -17.80
N ASP A 258 -2.70 27.25 -17.84
CA ASP A 258 -1.50 26.91 -17.05
C ASP A 258 -1.81 26.80 -15.55
N ASP A 259 -2.70 27.66 -15.03
CA ASP A 259 -3.18 27.61 -13.65
C ASP A 259 -3.97 26.32 -13.35
N GLN A 260 -4.87 25.91 -14.25
CA GLN A 260 -5.62 24.66 -14.11
C GLN A 260 -4.70 23.43 -14.17
N VAL A 261 -3.71 23.42 -15.06
CA VAL A 261 -2.71 22.35 -15.14
C VAL A 261 -1.91 22.24 -13.85
N GLN A 262 -1.49 23.36 -13.28
CA GLN A 262 -0.78 23.36 -11.99
C GLN A 262 -1.69 22.84 -10.87
N ARG A 263 -2.95 23.28 -10.82
CA ARG A 263 -3.93 22.77 -9.83
C ARG A 263 -4.15 21.26 -9.97
N ILE A 264 -4.20 20.71 -11.18
CA ILE A 264 -4.26 19.26 -11.41
C ILE A 264 -3.04 18.57 -10.79
N ARG A 265 -1.82 19.03 -11.12
CA ARG A 265 -0.57 18.45 -10.61
C ARG A 265 -0.51 18.44 -9.09
N ASP A 266 -0.82 19.57 -8.46
CA ASP A 266 -0.80 19.71 -7.01
C ASP A 266 -1.87 18.82 -6.34
N GLY A 267 -3.07 18.76 -6.94
CA GLY A 267 -4.17 17.93 -6.43
C GLY A 267 -3.90 16.43 -6.54
N VAL A 268 -3.30 15.97 -7.65
CA VAL A 268 -2.92 14.56 -7.82
C VAL A 268 -1.81 14.17 -6.86
N LEU A 269 -0.78 15.00 -6.68
CA LEU A 269 0.28 14.74 -5.68
C LEU A 269 -0.30 14.66 -4.26
N LYS A 270 -1.19 15.60 -3.91
CA LYS A 270 -1.89 15.59 -2.62
C LYS A 270 -2.71 14.33 -2.42
N ALA A 271 -3.41 13.86 -3.45
CA ALA A 271 -4.15 12.60 -3.41
C ALA A 271 -3.19 11.41 -3.18
N TYR A 272 -2.04 11.38 -3.83
CA TYR A 272 -1.08 10.27 -3.69
C TYR A 272 -0.42 10.25 -2.31
N ARG A 273 0.00 11.41 -1.80
CA ARG A 273 0.45 11.51 -0.40
C ARG A 273 -0.63 11.03 0.56
N TRP A 274 -1.88 11.43 0.33
CA TRP A 274 -3.01 10.94 1.13
C TRP A 274 -3.11 9.42 1.11
N GLN A 275 -3.03 8.81 -0.07
CA GLN A 275 -3.13 7.36 -0.26
C GLN A 275 -1.98 6.62 0.43
N TYR A 276 -0.72 6.95 0.16
CA TYR A 276 0.39 6.05 0.51
C TYR A 276 1.23 6.50 1.71
N ILE A 277 0.91 7.65 2.32
CA ILE A 277 1.65 8.16 3.48
C ILE A 277 0.68 8.60 4.56
N ILE A 278 -0.15 9.61 4.27
CA ILE A 278 -0.91 10.35 5.29
C ILE A 278 -1.98 9.48 5.95
N SER A 279 -2.74 8.71 5.17
CA SER A 279 -3.80 7.83 5.71
C SER A 279 -3.23 6.82 6.72
N GLY A 280 -2.07 6.21 6.42
CA GLY A 280 -1.44 5.24 7.31
C GLY A 280 -0.75 5.85 8.53
N VAL A 281 -0.09 7.03 8.41
CA VAL A 281 0.50 7.68 9.60
C VAL A 281 -0.55 8.22 10.56
N GLN A 282 -1.78 8.43 10.07
CA GLN A 282 -2.94 8.81 10.89
C GLN A 282 -3.75 7.62 11.38
N GLU A 283 -3.46 6.39 10.92
CA GLU A 283 -4.19 5.19 11.33
C GLU A 283 -3.91 4.87 12.81
N PRO A 284 -4.92 4.90 13.70
CA PRO A 284 -4.70 4.76 15.13
C PRO A 284 -3.94 3.49 15.53
N ARG A 285 -4.15 2.38 14.81
CA ARG A 285 -3.45 1.13 15.08
C ARG A 285 -1.95 1.25 14.80
N PHE A 286 -1.56 1.92 13.71
CA PHE A 286 -0.15 2.15 13.37
C PHE A 286 0.51 3.09 14.38
N VAL A 287 -0.16 4.19 14.74
CA VAL A 287 0.33 5.16 15.73
C VAL A 287 0.60 4.49 17.08
N ASN A 288 -0.33 3.64 17.53
CA ASN A 288 -0.17 2.91 18.78
C ASN A 288 0.97 1.88 18.72
N ALA A 289 1.08 1.13 17.62
CA ALA A 289 2.17 0.16 17.43
C ALA A 289 3.53 0.86 17.44
N LEU A 290 3.72 1.87 16.59
CA LEU A 290 4.95 2.65 16.50
C LEU A 290 5.31 3.30 17.85
N GLY A 291 4.34 3.95 18.50
CA GLY A 291 4.54 4.62 19.79
C GLY A 291 4.92 3.67 20.93
N SER A 292 4.62 2.39 20.82
CA SER A 292 5.08 1.37 21.79
C SER A 292 6.53 0.93 21.59
N LEU A 293 7.11 1.17 20.41
CA LEU A 293 8.44 0.73 20.02
C LEU A 293 9.50 1.84 20.08
N ILE A 294 9.09 3.10 20.02
CA ILE A 294 10.00 4.26 19.98
C ILE A 294 9.96 5.09 21.26
N ASN A 295 11.00 5.87 21.50
CA ASN A 295 11.01 6.89 22.55
C ASN A 295 10.52 8.25 22.04
N GLU A 296 10.34 9.21 22.95
CA GLU A 296 9.85 10.56 22.64
C GLU A 296 10.73 11.32 21.63
N GLN A 297 12.07 11.21 21.76
CA GLN A 297 13.00 11.88 20.85
C GLN A 297 12.89 11.33 19.42
N GLN A 298 12.75 10.02 19.29
CA GLN A 298 12.53 9.34 18.02
C GLN A 298 11.19 9.72 17.41
N GLY A 299 10.13 9.77 18.23
CA GLY A 299 8.79 10.22 17.80
C GLY A 299 8.79 11.66 17.28
N GLN A 300 9.48 12.56 17.98
CA GLN A 300 9.64 13.95 17.54
C GLN A 300 10.37 14.04 16.20
N ARG A 301 11.44 13.26 15.99
CA ARG A 301 12.19 13.23 14.73
C ARG A 301 11.33 12.74 13.56
N ILE A 302 10.51 11.72 13.77
CA ILE A 302 9.54 11.23 12.77
C ILE A 302 8.52 12.33 12.43
N HIS A 303 7.95 12.98 13.44
CA HIS A 303 6.98 14.05 13.25
C HIS A 303 7.56 15.22 12.45
N GLU A 304 8.78 15.66 12.78
CA GLU A 304 9.48 16.73 12.05
C GLU A 304 9.75 16.35 10.58
N ALA A 305 10.12 15.09 10.32
CA ALA A 305 10.34 14.59 8.98
C ALA A 305 9.05 14.48 8.14
N LEU A 306 7.91 14.21 8.77
CA LEU A 306 6.59 14.13 8.10
C LEU A 306 5.98 15.50 7.81
N ALA A 307 6.30 16.53 8.60
CA ALA A 307 5.72 17.88 8.47
C ALA A 307 5.65 18.48 7.04
N PRO A 308 6.69 18.36 6.17
CA PRO A 308 6.61 18.86 4.80
C PRO A 308 5.69 18.04 3.87
N ILE A 309 5.39 16.78 4.21
CA ILE A 309 4.54 15.86 3.42
C ILE A 309 3.05 16.03 3.81
N MET A 310 2.78 16.47 5.04
CA MET A 310 1.43 16.62 5.60
C MET A 310 0.61 17.81 5.02
N GLN A 311 1.19 18.60 4.12
CA GLN A 311 0.58 19.80 3.53
C GLN A 311 -0.20 19.45 2.26
#